data_AF-A0A349IPS0-F1
#
_entry.id   AF-A0A349IPS0-F1
#
_cell.length_a   1.000
_cell.length_b   1.000
_cell.length_c   1.000
_cell.angle_alpha   90.00
_cell.angle_beta   90.00
_cell.angle_gamma   90.00
#
_symmetry.space_group_name_H-M   'P 1'
#
loop_
_entity.id
_entity.type
_entity.pdbx_description
1 polymer ?
#
loop_
_entity_poly.entity_id
_entity_poly.type
_entity_poly.pdbx_seq_one_letter_code
_entity_poly.pdbx_strand_id
1 'polypeptide(L)'
;MIKKIIIFISLVFVSSITLLSQVDAVGCPELNPGDVVKAQNGSAVYFITEDLESKYYPNDEVYFTWHDSWDIVKSIQGSCLDLYPLANPAGMTYRPGSRLVKRVESPAIYVILSQGIRSKVADPSILEALYGFAWGTLVRDVPSYNWSNYAKGSDLVSASPHDGQLLKISTRNTTYFVDNGGIYKFDGDLGILAQDIRTVDEHIFTSLPERGQTITKDAIIANLLGTSSETIDTVPDSSVVENPSVDIDTVVIDNSIPSTPEIDNTIPDSPASNLYTLSTLEQETINQLNAYRKANDLGIVVHDDALYELAKEHSQYMYDTDIFEHVGFEDRFNRAQRNLCVENLAWNYQSGYDVVWVGWKNSPGHNVNMLQKDITHIGLSWVGPYTTMFACK
;
A
#
# COMPACT_ATOMS: atom_id res chain seq x y z
N MET A 1 -16.89 18.23 73.05
CA MET A 1 -16.12 19.49 72.92
C MET A 1 -14.64 19.15 73.04
N ILE A 2 -13.95 18.95 71.91
CA ILE A 2 -12.51 18.66 71.91
C ILE A 2 -11.83 19.89 71.31
N LYS A 3 -11.04 20.57 72.15
CA LYS A 3 -10.28 21.77 71.81
C LYS A 3 -9.10 21.40 70.92
N LYS A 4 -8.94 22.19 69.85
CA LYS A 4 -7.89 22.16 68.84
C LYS A 4 -6.50 22.27 69.47
N ILE A 5 -5.61 21.36 69.08
CA ILE A 5 -4.15 21.51 69.23
C ILE A 5 -3.65 22.12 67.91
N ILE A 6 -3.12 23.33 67.99
CA ILE A 6 -2.46 24.04 66.89
C ILE A 6 -0.97 23.68 66.98
N ILE A 7 -0.46 22.93 66.00
CA ILE A 7 0.98 22.72 65.82
C ILE A 7 1.39 23.60 64.65
N PHE A 8 2.18 24.63 64.95
CA PHE A 8 2.90 25.44 63.98
C PHE A 8 4.02 24.60 63.35
N ILE A 9 3.88 24.25 62.08
CA ILE A 9 4.98 23.73 61.26
C ILE A 9 5.48 24.90 60.41
N SER A 10 6.66 25.40 60.76
CA SER A 10 7.41 26.36 59.95
C SER A 10 7.76 25.73 58.61
N LEU A 11 7.10 26.21 57.55
CA LEU A 11 7.43 25.85 56.17
C LEU A 11 8.69 26.63 55.76
N VAL A 12 9.84 25.96 55.80
CA VAL A 12 11.09 26.50 55.23
C VAL A 12 10.95 26.43 53.72
N PHE A 13 10.71 27.58 53.08
CA PHE A 13 10.72 27.72 51.63
C PHE A 13 12.18 27.66 51.16
N VAL A 14 12.68 26.45 50.87
CA VAL A 14 13.93 26.28 50.14
C VAL A 14 13.60 26.57 48.67
N SER A 15 13.84 27.81 48.25
CA SER A 15 13.86 28.14 46.82
C SER A 15 15.11 27.49 46.24
N SER A 16 14.97 26.23 45.85
CA SER A 16 15.94 25.55 45.00
C SER A 16 15.88 26.23 43.64
N ILE A 17 16.73 27.23 43.45
CA ILE A 17 17.09 27.70 42.12
C ILE A 17 17.87 26.54 41.50
N THR A 18 17.16 25.67 40.80
CA THR A 18 17.79 24.76 39.84
C THR A 18 18.36 25.66 38.75
N LEU A 19 19.68 25.89 38.78
CA LEU A 19 20.40 26.19 37.56
C LEU A 19 20.19 24.97 36.65
N LEU A 20 19.21 25.05 35.77
CA LEU A 20 19.24 24.29 34.54
C LEU A 20 20.51 24.77 33.85
N SER A 21 21.53 23.92 33.80
CA SER A 21 22.64 24.11 32.88
C SER A 21 22.04 24.12 31.49
N GLN A 22 21.73 25.30 30.96
CA GLN A 22 21.70 25.52 29.52
C GLN A 22 23.12 25.21 29.07
N VAL A 23 23.31 23.97 28.61
CA VAL A 23 24.42 23.69 27.71
C VAL A 23 24.02 24.42 26.44
N ASP A 24 24.38 25.70 26.36
CA ASP A 24 24.22 26.46 25.14
C ASP A 24 25.02 25.71 24.08
N ALA A 25 24.30 25.03 23.20
CA ALA A 25 24.81 24.60 21.92
C ALA A 25 25.04 25.87 21.08
N VAL A 26 26.11 26.60 21.43
CA VAL A 26 26.51 27.83 20.74
C VAL A 26 26.72 27.49 19.27
N GLY A 27 25.72 27.81 18.43
CA GLY A 27 25.75 27.60 16.98
C GLY A 27 24.72 26.62 16.40
N CYS A 28 23.92 25.92 17.22
CA CYS A 28 22.83 25.10 16.69
C CYS A 28 21.59 25.95 16.38
N PRO A 29 20.99 25.83 15.18
CA PRO A 29 19.72 26.49 14.90
C PRO A 29 18.60 25.86 15.73
N GLU A 30 17.69 26.68 16.23
CA GLU A 30 16.44 26.22 16.81
C GLU A 30 15.54 25.68 15.68
N LEU A 31 15.17 24.40 15.79
CA LEU A 31 14.22 23.74 14.89
C LEU A 31 12.81 23.77 15.47
N ASN A 32 11.82 23.92 14.59
CA ASN A 32 10.40 23.93 14.94
C ASN A 32 9.72 22.63 14.47
N PRO A 33 8.58 22.25 15.06
CA PRO A 33 7.72 21.22 14.49
C PRO A 33 7.44 21.50 13.01
N GLY A 34 7.50 20.46 12.17
CA GLY A 34 7.37 20.63 10.73
C GLY A 34 8.71 20.73 9.99
N ASP A 35 9.79 21.11 10.69
CA ASP A 35 11.10 21.27 10.06
C ASP A 35 11.63 19.94 9.53
N VAL A 36 12.24 20.01 8.36
CA VAL A 36 12.94 18.88 7.74
C VAL A 36 14.42 19.20 7.67
N VAL A 37 15.26 18.32 8.21
CA VAL A 37 16.68 18.58 8.39
C VAL A 37 17.56 17.41 7.97
N LYS A 38 18.83 17.70 7.69
CA LYS A 38 19.90 16.71 7.55
C LYS A 38 21.19 17.19 8.19
N ALA A 39 21.98 16.25 8.70
CA ALA A 39 23.35 16.56 9.12
C ALA A 39 24.23 16.90 7.90
N GLN A 40 25.12 17.89 8.02
CA GLN A 40 26.04 18.32 6.95
C GLN A 40 26.87 17.16 6.33
N ASN A 41 27.25 16.19 7.16
CA ASN A 41 28.02 15.01 6.74
C ASN A 41 27.19 13.71 6.75
N GLY A 42 25.86 13.82 6.90
CA GLY A 42 24.94 12.69 6.94
C GLY A 42 24.08 12.59 5.66
N SER A 43 23.67 11.37 5.33
CA SER A 43 22.74 11.09 4.22
C SER A 43 21.28 11.02 4.67
N ALA A 44 21.01 10.71 5.94
CA ALA A 44 19.66 10.61 6.48
C ALA A 44 18.99 12.00 6.58
N VAL A 45 17.70 12.03 6.26
CA VAL A 45 16.82 13.20 6.38
C VAL A 45 15.82 12.93 7.50
N TYR A 46 15.59 13.94 8.33
CA TYR A 46 14.76 13.86 9.51
C TYR A 46 13.64 14.89 9.47
N PHE A 47 12.46 14.50 9.93
CA PHE A 47 11.33 15.35 10.23
C PHE A 47 11.28 15.63 11.73
N ILE A 48 11.04 16.88 12.14
CA ILE A 48 10.87 17.29 13.54
C ILE A 48 9.38 17.28 13.91
N THR A 49 9.01 16.46 14.89
CA THR A 49 7.63 16.29 15.35
C THR A 49 7.17 17.45 16.24
N GLU A 50 5.88 17.49 16.59
CA GLU A 50 5.32 18.39 17.61
C GLU A 50 6.03 18.28 18.97
N ASP A 51 6.44 17.06 19.34
CA ASP A 51 7.15 16.79 20.60
C ASP A 51 8.64 17.13 20.56
N LEU A 52 9.12 17.78 19.48
CA LEU A 52 10.54 18.06 19.21
C LEU A 52 11.41 16.79 19.17
N GLU A 53 10.83 15.68 18.72
CA GLU A 53 11.55 14.46 18.39
C GLU A 53 11.89 14.41 16.91
N SER A 54 12.89 13.63 16.54
CA SER A 54 13.29 13.41 15.14
C SER A 54 12.78 12.07 14.61
N LYS A 55 12.17 12.10 13.42
CA LYS A 55 11.79 10.90 12.65
C LYS A 55 12.57 10.83 11.34
N TYR A 56 13.24 9.72 11.06
CA TYR A 56 14.00 9.57 9.81
C TYR A 56 13.10 9.14 8.64
N TYR A 57 13.39 9.62 7.44
CA TYR A 57 12.84 9.06 6.21
C TYR A 57 13.64 7.81 5.81
N PRO A 58 13.02 6.60 5.71
CA PRO A 58 13.76 5.38 5.41
C PRO A 58 14.43 5.35 4.03
N ASN A 59 13.83 6.05 3.05
CA ASN A 59 14.36 6.24 1.71
C ASN A 59 13.73 7.50 1.07
N ASP A 60 14.18 7.84 -0.13
CA ASP A 60 13.68 8.95 -0.93
C ASP A 60 12.22 8.75 -1.37
N GLU A 61 11.79 7.53 -1.69
CA GLU A 61 10.39 7.31 -2.08
C GLU A 61 9.42 7.67 -0.94
N VAL A 62 9.71 7.25 0.30
CA VAL A 62 8.90 7.66 1.45
C VAL A 62 8.90 9.18 1.57
N TYR A 63 10.06 9.83 1.46
CA TYR A 63 10.17 11.30 1.50
C TYR A 63 9.26 12.00 0.46
N PHE A 64 9.31 11.55 -0.80
CA PHE A 64 8.52 12.13 -1.89
C PHE A 64 7.03 11.81 -1.85
N THR A 65 6.57 10.95 -0.93
CA THR A 65 5.13 10.88 -0.63
C THR A 65 4.63 12.04 0.22
N TRP A 66 5.53 12.77 0.88
CA TRP A 66 5.23 13.91 1.75
C TRP A 66 5.62 15.26 1.15
N HIS A 67 6.70 15.32 0.36
CA HIS A 67 7.34 16.57 -0.05
C HIS A 67 7.57 16.65 -1.56
N ASP A 68 7.52 17.86 -2.13
CA ASP A 68 7.69 18.08 -3.59
C ASP A 68 9.14 17.98 -4.07
N SER A 69 10.06 18.44 -3.26
CA SER A 69 11.47 18.57 -3.59
C SER A 69 12.30 18.52 -2.33
N TRP A 70 13.62 18.43 -2.49
CA TRP A 70 14.58 18.51 -1.38
C TRP A 70 14.77 19.94 -0.84
N ASP A 71 14.13 20.95 -1.43
CA ASP A 71 14.43 22.37 -1.16
C ASP A 71 14.10 22.79 0.28
N ILE A 72 13.16 22.09 0.93
CA ILE A 72 12.79 22.34 2.32
C ILE A 72 13.82 21.79 3.32
N VAL A 73 14.75 20.93 2.89
CA VAL A 73 15.68 20.24 3.78
C VAL A 73 16.79 21.19 4.24
N LYS A 74 16.77 21.54 5.53
CA LYS A 74 17.78 22.40 6.16
C LYS A 74 19.01 21.58 6.52
N SER A 75 20.21 22.06 6.16
CA SER A 75 21.46 21.42 6.57
C SER A 75 21.95 21.98 7.90
N ILE A 76 22.14 21.12 8.89
CA ILE A 76 22.59 21.48 10.25
C ILE A 76 23.84 20.70 10.65
N GLN A 77 24.57 21.18 11.67
CA GLN A 77 25.66 20.39 12.24
C GLN A 77 25.11 19.10 12.84
N GLY A 78 25.81 17.98 12.64
CA GLY A 78 25.33 16.66 13.10
C GLY A 78 25.08 16.62 14.62
N SER A 79 25.94 17.28 15.40
CA SER A 79 25.79 17.40 16.86
C SER A 79 24.53 18.16 17.30
N CYS A 80 23.88 18.92 16.42
CA CYS A 80 22.62 19.59 16.74
C CYS A 80 21.44 18.62 16.72
N LEU A 81 21.52 17.48 16.03
CA LEU A 81 20.48 16.44 16.07
C LEU A 81 20.40 15.77 17.43
N ASP A 82 21.47 15.77 18.22
CA ASP A 82 21.49 15.20 19.58
C ASP A 82 20.52 15.91 20.54
N LEU A 83 20.08 17.13 20.18
CA LEU A 83 19.06 17.90 20.91
C LEU A 83 17.62 17.44 20.62
N TYR A 84 17.42 16.63 19.56
CA TYR A 84 16.12 16.18 19.06
C TYR A 84 16.07 14.64 19.06
N PRO A 85 15.69 14.01 20.19
CA PRO A 85 15.76 12.56 20.35
C PRO A 85 14.94 11.82 19.28
N LEU A 86 15.32 10.57 18.96
CA LEU A 86 14.55 9.78 18.01
C LEU A 86 13.17 9.44 18.57
N ALA A 87 12.13 9.69 17.79
CA ALA A 87 10.77 9.32 18.15
C ALA A 87 10.61 7.79 18.23
N ASN A 88 9.51 7.33 18.83
CA ASN A 88 9.14 5.91 18.82
C ASN A 88 7.73 5.70 18.22
N PRO A 89 7.61 5.11 17.02
CA PRO A 89 8.68 4.64 16.15
C PRO A 89 9.44 5.78 15.46
N ALA A 90 10.73 5.55 15.20
CA ALA A 90 11.63 6.55 14.66
C ALA A 90 11.51 6.76 13.14
N GLY A 91 10.93 5.82 12.40
CA GLY A 91 10.83 5.95 10.94
C GLY A 91 9.52 6.59 10.49
N MET A 92 9.61 7.46 9.48
CA MET A 92 8.48 7.92 8.70
C MET A 92 7.89 6.78 7.87
N THR A 93 6.57 6.75 7.73
CA THR A 93 5.85 5.81 6.86
C THR A 93 5.56 6.46 5.52
N TYR A 94 5.21 5.67 4.50
CA TYR A 94 4.53 6.22 3.32
C TYR A 94 3.33 7.07 3.76
N ARG A 95 3.10 8.20 3.09
CA ARG A 95 1.96 9.06 3.39
C ARG A 95 0.65 8.27 3.27
N PRO A 96 -0.29 8.40 4.21
CA PRO A 96 -1.59 7.75 4.11
C PRO A 96 -2.26 8.01 2.75
N GLY A 97 -2.84 6.96 2.16
CA GLY A 97 -3.48 7.01 0.83
C GLY A 97 -2.55 7.11 -0.40
N SER A 98 -1.23 7.24 -0.23
CA SER A 98 -0.29 7.37 -1.36
C SER A 98 0.14 6.03 -1.97
N ARG A 99 0.52 5.07 -1.12
CA ARG A 99 1.05 3.74 -1.47
C ARG A 99 0.36 2.66 -0.66
N LEU A 100 0.41 1.44 -1.20
CA LEU A 100 0.07 0.21 -0.49
C LEU A 100 1.38 -0.45 -0.06
N VAL A 101 1.36 -1.21 1.04
CA VAL A 101 2.58 -1.89 1.50
C VAL A 101 2.36 -3.37 1.70
N LYS A 102 3.43 -4.14 1.56
CA LYS A 102 3.52 -5.53 1.98
C LYS A 102 4.87 -5.76 2.64
N ARG A 103 4.99 -6.88 3.36
CA ARG A 103 6.30 -7.41 3.71
C ARG A 103 6.86 -8.19 2.53
N VAL A 104 8.18 -8.17 2.36
CA VAL A 104 8.86 -8.98 1.34
C VAL A 104 8.45 -10.45 1.48
N GLU A 105 8.30 -10.92 2.72
CA GLU A 105 8.08 -12.31 3.09
C GLU A 105 6.59 -12.70 3.13
N SER A 106 5.66 -11.81 2.73
CA SER A 106 4.22 -12.07 2.86
C SER A 106 3.41 -11.48 1.69
N PRO A 107 2.44 -12.21 1.13
CA PRO A 107 1.55 -11.69 0.09
C PRO A 107 0.48 -10.73 0.62
N ALA A 108 0.37 -10.56 1.94
CA ALA A 108 -0.66 -9.69 2.53
C ALA A 108 -0.39 -8.22 2.18
N ILE A 109 -1.39 -7.57 1.59
CA ILE A 109 -1.37 -6.14 1.26
C ILE A 109 -2.01 -5.33 2.37
N TYR A 110 -1.44 -4.16 2.64
CA TYR A 110 -1.88 -3.24 3.67
C TYR A 110 -2.07 -1.86 3.08
N VAL A 111 -3.17 -1.23 3.47
CA VAL A 111 -3.40 0.20 3.30
C VAL A 111 -2.74 0.94 4.46
N ILE A 112 -2.16 2.11 4.18
CA ILE A 112 -1.66 3.02 5.22
C ILE A 112 -2.72 4.08 5.51
N LEU A 113 -3.18 4.08 6.76
CA LEU A 113 -4.12 5.04 7.32
C LEU A 113 -3.37 6.16 8.06
N SER A 114 -4.11 7.15 8.54
CA SER A 114 -3.58 8.24 9.38
C SER A 114 -2.69 7.72 10.51
N GLN A 115 -1.68 8.51 10.89
CA GLN A 115 -0.65 8.18 11.89
C GLN A 115 0.21 6.94 11.56
N GLY A 116 0.24 6.51 10.29
CA GLY A 116 1.10 5.39 9.86
C GLY A 116 0.57 4.02 10.27
N ILE A 117 -0.74 3.90 10.52
CA ILE A 117 -1.40 2.63 10.83
C ILE A 117 -1.50 1.79 9.55
N ARG A 118 -1.00 0.56 9.58
CA ARG A 118 -1.20 -0.45 8.52
C ARG A 118 -2.45 -1.28 8.80
N SER A 119 -3.39 -1.29 7.87
CA SER A 119 -4.60 -2.12 7.92
C SER A 119 -4.53 -3.17 6.83
N LYS A 120 -4.58 -4.45 7.23
CA LYS A 120 -4.52 -5.57 6.29
C LYS A 120 -5.78 -5.58 5.45
N VAL A 121 -5.66 -5.72 4.15
CA VAL A 121 -6.81 -5.82 3.26
C VAL A 121 -7.33 -7.26 3.27
N ALA A 122 -8.64 -7.42 3.52
CA ALA A 122 -9.28 -8.74 3.55
C ALA A 122 -9.45 -9.33 2.14
N ASP A 123 -9.79 -8.50 1.16
CA ASP A 123 -10.08 -8.90 -0.22
C ASP A 123 -9.53 -7.88 -1.24
N PRO A 124 -8.85 -8.31 -2.32
CA PRO A 124 -8.30 -7.41 -3.35
C PRO A 124 -9.33 -6.49 -4.04
N SER A 125 -10.62 -6.88 -4.11
CA SER A 125 -11.67 -6.03 -4.68
C SER A 125 -11.85 -4.71 -3.92
N ILE A 126 -11.50 -4.68 -2.63
CA ILE A 126 -11.47 -3.45 -1.83
C ILE A 126 -10.44 -2.46 -2.39
N LEU A 127 -9.27 -2.96 -2.81
CA LEU A 127 -8.22 -2.12 -3.40
C LEU A 127 -8.62 -1.64 -4.79
N GLU A 128 -9.26 -2.48 -5.59
CA GLU A 128 -9.79 -2.08 -6.88
C GLU A 128 -10.81 -0.94 -6.76
N ALA A 129 -11.73 -1.03 -5.80
CA ALA A 129 -12.75 0.00 -5.55
C ALA A 129 -12.14 1.33 -5.05
N LEU A 130 -11.10 1.28 -4.22
CA LEU A 130 -10.53 2.46 -3.56
C LEU A 130 -9.33 3.07 -4.31
N TYR A 131 -8.57 2.26 -5.04
CA TYR A 131 -7.31 2.65 -5.68
C TYR A 131 -7.32 2.41 -7.20
N GLY A 132 -8.40 1.84 -7.74
CA GLY A 132 -8.57 1.51 -9.15
C GLY A 132 -7.93 0.17 -9.53
N PHE A 133 -8.27 -0.33 -10.72
CA PHE A 133 -7.75 -1.59 -11.27
C PHE A 133 -6.22 -1.70 -11.29
N ALA A 134 -5.52 -0.57 -11.30
CA ALA A 134 -4.06 -0.51 -11.33
C ALA A 134 -3.40 -0.46 -9.94
N TRP A 135 -4.13 -0.79 -8.87
CA TRP A 135 -3.67 -0.67 -7.48
C TRP A 135 -2.35 -1.42 -7.20
N GLY A 136 -2.05 -2.48 -7.94
CA GLY A 136 -0.79 -3.23 -7.82
C GLY A 136 0.46 -2.35 -8.03
N THR A 137 0.37 -1.32 -8.88
CA THR A 137 1.47 -0.35 -9.10
C THR A 137 1.82 0.49 -7.88
N LEU A 138 0.93 0.52 -6.90
CA LEU A 138 1.09 1.29 -5.67
C LEU A 138 1.74 0.47 -4.55
N VAL A 139 1.88 -0.84 -4.73
CA VAL A 139 2.43 -1.74 -3.71
C VAL A 139 3.94 -1.54 -3.59
N ARG A 140 4.42 -1.41 -2.35
CA ARG A 140 5.83 -1.34 -2.00
C ARG A 140 6.18 -2.40 -0.98
N ASP A 141 7.31 -3.05 -1.21
CA ASP A 141 7.91 -3.94 -0.22
C ASP A 141 8.52 -3.10 0.91
N VAL A 142 8.12 -3.43 2.14
CA VAL A 142 8.70 -2.86 3.35
C VAL A 142 9.55 -3.95 4.01
N PRO A 143 10.88 -3.75 4.10
CA PRO A 143 11.76 -4.68 4.79
C PRO A 143 11.36 -4.87 6.26
N SER A 144 11.58 -6.07 6.80
CA SER A 144 11.20 -6.43 8.16
C SER A 144 11.73 -5.46 9.24
N TYR A 145 12.91 -4.88 9.06
CA TYR A 145 13.49 -3.89 10.00
C TYR A 145 12.80 -2.52 9.98
N ASN A 146 12.04 -2.20 8.93
CA ASN A 146 11.22 -0.98 8.85
C ASN A 146 9.74 -1.25 9.16
N TRP A 147 9.35 -2.51 9.38
CA TRP A 147 7.95 -2.89 9.62
C TRP A 147 7.41 -2.34 10.94
N SER A 148 8.25 -2.20 11.97
CA SER A 148 7.87 -1.61 13.26
C SER A 148 7.51 -0.13 13.18
N ASN A 149 7.86 0.56 12.09
CA ASN A 149 7.46 1.95 11.87
C ASN A 149 5.96 2.10 11.58
N TYR A 150 5.31 1.02 11.15
CA TYR A 150 3.88 1.01 10.85
C TYR A 150 3.13 0.37 12.03
N ALA A 151 2.20 1.12 12.64
CA ALA A 151 1.37 0.60 13.72
C ALA A 151 0.37 -0.43 13.18
N LYS A 152 0.07 -1.50 13.92
CA LYS A 152 -0.92 -2.49 13.48
C LYS A 152 -2.33 -1.94 13.70
N GLY A 153 -3.11 -1.83 12.63
CA GLY A 153 -4.54 -1.51 12.68
C GLY A 153 -5.44 -2.75 12.60
N SER A 154 -6.74 -2.51 12.58
CA SER A 154 -7.75 -3.52 12.22
C SER A 154 -7.71 -3.81 10.73
N ASP A 155 -8.19 -4.99 10.34
CA ASP A 155 -8.31 -5.37 8.94
C ASP A 155 -9.36 -4.50 8.23
N LEU A 156 -9.08 -4.14 6.97
CA LEU A 156 -9.99 -3.44 6.09
C LEU A 156 -10.86 -4.47 5.38
N VAL A 157 -12.14 -4.52 5.79
CA VAL A 157 -13.11 -5.54 5.36
C VAL A 157 -14.17 -5.00 4.39
N SER A 158 -14.16 -3.70 4.10
CA SER A 158 -15.07 -3.05 3.14
C SER A 158 -14.40 -1.91 2.40
N ALA A 159 -14.92 -1.59 1.21
CA ALA A 159 -14.49 -0.45 0.42
C ALA A 159 -15.17 0.83 0.90
N SER A 160 -14.60 1.47 1.93
CA SER A 160 -14.93 2.85 2.32
C SER A 160 -13.69 3.72 2.11
N PRO A 161 -13.82 4.94 1.57
CA PRO A 161 -12.71 5.88 1.57
C PRO A 161 -12.21 6.08 3.00
N HIS A 162 -10.89 6.20 3.14
CA HIS A 162 -10.23 6.31 4.42
C HIS A 162 -9.33 7.53 4.49
N ASP A 163 -9.07 8.01 5.71
CA ASP A 163 -8.29 9.21 5.95
C ASP A 163 -6.92 9.17 5.24
N GLY A 164 -6.57 10.30 4.64
CA GLY A 164 -5.35 10.49 3.85
C GLY A 164 -5.52 10.30 2.33
N GLN A 165 -6.62 9.70 1.87
CA GLN A 165 -6.85 9.54 0.44
C GLN A 165 -7.19 10.85 -0.26
N LEU A 166 -6.71 10.97 -1.51
CA LEU A 166 -7.16 11.98 -2.46
C LEU A 166 -8.08 11.30 -3.48
N LEU A 167 -9.33 11.73 -3.56
CA LEU A 167 -10.36 11.14 -4.41
C LEU A 167 -10.82 12.11 -5.50
N LYS A 168 -11.33 11.55 -6.58
CA LYS A 168 -12.30 12.19 -7.47
C LYS A 168 -13.32 11.16 -7.97
N ILE A 169 -14.36 11.62 -8.64
CA ILE A 169 -15.30 10.77 -9.39
C ILE A 169 -15.29 11.17 -10.85
N SER A 170 -15.57 10.24 -11.76
CA SER A 170 -15.51 10.51 -13.21
C SER A 170 -16.43 11.65 -13.68
N THR A 171 -17.51 11.93 -12.94
CA THR A 171 -18.48 12.99 -13.24
C THR A 171 -18.07 14.38 -12.72
N ARG A 172 -17.07 14.47 -11.82
CA ARG A 172 -16.57 15.71 -11.24
C ARG A 172 -15.05 15.76 -11.34
N ASN A 173 -14.50 16.77 -12.01
CA ASN A 173 -13.05 16.95 -12.05
C ASN A 173 -12.47 17.56 -10.76
N THR A 174 -13.31 17.80 -9.74
CA THR A 174 -12.91 18.32 -8.44
C THR A 174 -12.25 17.21 -7.62
N THR A 175 -11.07 17.48 -7.08
CA THR A 175 -10.38 16.60 -6.13
C THR A 175 -10.86 16.85 -4.70
N TYR A 176 -10.95 15.79 -3.93
CA TYR A 176 -11.33 15.81 -2.52
C TYR A 176 -10.27 15.09 -1.68
N PHE A 177 -10.07 15.55 -0.45
CA PHE A 177 -9.26 14.88 0.55
C PHE A 177 -10.16 14.23 1.61
N VAL A 178 -9.86 12.99 1.99
CA VAL A 178 -10.55 12.29 3.06
C VAL A 178 -9.85 12.57 4.39
N ASP A 179 -10.60 13.08 5.35
CA ASP A 179 -10.11 13.33 6.71
C ASP A 179 -11.26 13.23 7.71
N ASN A 180 -10.98 12.69 8.90
CA ASN A 180 -11.93 12.63 10.02
C ASN A 180 -13.35 12.16 9.62
N GLY A 181 -13.42 11.14 8.76
CA GLY A 181 -14.69 10.57 8.29
C GLY A 181 -15.53 11.49 7.40
N GLY A 182 -14.93 12.49 6.75
CA GLY A 182 -15.58 13.34 5.75
C GLY A 182 -14.68 13.59 4.54
N ILE A 183 -15.24 14.22 3.51
CA ILE A 183 -14.48 14.65 2.33
C ILE A 183 -14.46 16.18 2.22
N TYR A 184 -13.28 16.73 2.03
CA TYR A 184 -13.03 18.17 1.94
C TYR A 184 -12.63 18.51 0.52
N LYS A 185 -13.26 19.52 -0.07
CA LYS A 185 -12.89 19.97 -1.41
C LYS A 185 -11.48 20.53 -1.40
N PHE A 186 -10.62 20.04 -2.28
CA PHE A 186 -9.26 20.56 -2.40
C PHE A 186 -9.26 21.95 -3.06
N ASP A 187 -8.40 22.84 -2.56
CA ASP A 187 -8.16 24.17 -3.12
C ASP A 187 -6.65 24.42 -3.32
N GLY A 188 -6.29 24.99 -4.47
CA GLY A 188 -4.90 25.28 -4.85
C GLY A 188 -4.24 24.24 -5.75
N ASP A 189 -2.91 24.10 -5.61
CA ASP A 189 -2.07 23.16 -6.36
C ASP A 189 -1.64 21.99 -5.47
N LEU A 190 -1.79 20.76 -5.97
CA LEU A 190 -1.40 19.54 -5.27
C LEU A 190 0.10 19.26 -5.38
N GLY A 191 0.79 19.81 -6.38
CA GLY A 191 2.18 19.44 -6.70
C GLY A 191 2.32 17.92 -6.83
N ILE A 192 3.31 17.33 -6.14
CA ILE A 192 3.58 15.88 -6.17
C ILE A 192 2.37 15.03 -5.76
N LEU A 193 1.48 15.55 -4.90
CA LEU A 193 0.31 14.82 -4.40
C LEU A 193 -0.71 14.50 -5.50
N ALA A 194 -0.65 15.21 -6.65
CA ALA A 194 -1.54 14.96 -7.78
C ALA A 194 -1.41 13.52 -8.33
N GLN A 195 -0.24 12.90 -8.18
CA GLN A 195 0.01 11.51 -8.59
C GLN A 195 -0.78 10.48 -7.75
N ASP A 196 -1.24 10.89 -6.57
CA ASP A 196 -1.91 10.02 -5.60
C ASP A 196 -3.44 10.13 -5.66
N ILE A 197 -3.98 10.94 -6.58
CA ILE A 197 -5.43 11.04 -6.80
C ILE A 197 -5.97 9.70 -7.30
N ARG A 198 -7.00 9.18 -6.64
CA ARG A 198 -7.74 7.96 -7.02
C ARG A 198 -9.11 8.34 -7.54
N THR A 199 -9.57 7.64 -8.57
CA THR A 199 -10.94 7.77 -9.07
C THR A 199 -11.75 6.63 -8.49
N VAL A 200 -12.84 6.95 -7.81
CA VAL A 200 -13.74 5.97 -7.19
C VAL A 200 -15.14 6.07 -7.79
N ASP A 201 -15.95 5.04 -7.60
CA ASP A 201 -17.36 5.06 -7.99
C ASP A 201 -18.17 6.04 -7.14
N GLU A 202 -19.27 6.57 -7.70
CA GLU A 202 -20.13 7.56 -7.02
C GLU A 202 -20.73 7.03 -5.71
N HIS A 203 -21.05 5.73 -5.63
CA HIS A 203 -21.54 5.11 -4.40
C HIS A 203 -20.46 5.09 -3.29
N ILE A 204 -19.20 4.84 -3.64
CA ILE A 204 -18.07 4.87 -2.72
C ILE A 204 -17.77 6.31 -2.29
N PHE A 205 -17.83 7.26 -3.22
CA PHE A 205 -17.62 8.68 -2.94
C PHE A 205 -18.67 9.25 -1.97
N THR A 206 -19.93 8.88 -2.16
CA THR A 206 -21.06 9.36 -1.34
C THR A 206 -21.22 8.62 -0.02
N SER A 207 -20.37 7.63 0.29
CA SER A 207 -20.37 6.96 1.60
C SER A 207 -19.88 7.86 2.73
N LEU A 208 -19.22 8.98 2.40
CA LEU A 208 -18.76 10.00 3.35
C LEU A 208 -19.43 11.36 3.07
N PRO A 209 -19.73 12.14 4.12
CA PRO A 209 -20.31 13.47 3.97
C PRO A 209 -19.30 14.47 3.40
N GLU A 210 -19.72 15.22 2.38
CA GLU A 210 -18.99 16.39 1.86
C GLU A 210 -19.04 17.53 2.87
N ARG A 211 -17.88 18.02 3.29
CA ARG A 211 -17.72 19.14 4.20
C ARG A 211 -17.66 20.43 3.39
N GLY A 212 -18.34 21.48 3.87
CA GLY A 212 -18.41 22.78 3.16
C GLY A 212 -17.11 23.60 3.19
N GLN A 213 -16.10 23.15 3.92
CA GLN A 213 -14.78 23.77 4.01
C GLN A 213 -13.87 23.21 2.92
N THR A 214 -13.00 24.07 2.37
CA THR A 214 -11.92 23.65 1.48
C THR A 214 -10.65 23.34 2.27
N ILE A 215 -9.76 22.55 1.69
CA ILE A 215 -8.47 22.22 2.29
C ILE A 215 -7.33 22.45 1.28
N THR A 216 -6.23 23.03 1.75
CA THR A 216 -5.01 23.25 0.95
C THR A 216 -4.02 22.12 1.14
N LYS A 217 -2.99 22.06 0.29
CA LYS A 217 -1.91 21.08 0.42
C LYS A 217 -1.18 21.17 1.76
N ASP A 218 -0.82 22.37 2.19
CA ASP A 218 -0.09 22.58 3.45
C ASP A 218 -0.91 22.12 4.64
N ALA A 219 -2.23 22.35 4.62
CA ALA A 219 -3.14 21.84 5.65
C ALA A 219 -3.24 20.30 5.64
N ILE A 220 -3.29 19.66 4.46
CA ILE A 220 -3.23 18.19 4.34
C ILE A 220 -1.97 17.64 5.01
N ILE A 221 -0.81 18.20 4.65
CA ILE A 221 0.48 17.74 5.19
C ILE A 221 0.55 18.00 6.70
N ALA A 222 0.13 19.17 7.16
CA ALA A 222 0.13 19.52 8.58
C ALA A 222 -0.78 18.59 9.41
N ASN A 223 -2.00 18.32 8.95
CA ASN A 223 -2.94 17.41 9.62
C ASN A 223 -2.39 15.99 9.69
N LEU A 224 -1.83 15.47 8.58
CA LEU A 224 -1.30 14.11 8.53
C LEU A 224 -0.03 13.93 9.36
N LEU A 225 0.76 14.99 9.53
CA LEU A 225 1.95 15.00 10.38
C LEU A 225 1.62 15.32 11.84
N GLY A 226 0.38 15.73 12.15
CA GLY A 226 0.01 16.25 13.45
C GLY A 226 0.89 17.44 13.80
N THR A 227 0.86 18.50 13.00
CA THR A 227 1.57 19.78 13.22
C THR A 227 0.63 20.99 13.08
N SER A 228 -0.67 20.73 12.95
CA SER A 228 -1.69 21.75 12.78
C SER A 228 -2.02 22.40 14.12
N SER A 229 -1.74 23.70 14.25
CA SER A 229 -2.05 24.46 15.46
C SER A 229 -3.52 24.91 15.59
N GLU A 230 -4.41 24.49 14.68
CA GLU A 230 -5.84 24.84 14.72
C GLU A 230 -6.72 23.66 15.15
N THR A 231 -7.40 23.86 16.27
CA THR A 231 -8.59 23.12 16.67
C THR A 231 -9.66 23.25 15.58
N ILE A 232 -9.84 22.24 14.75
CA ILE A 232 -11.08 22.11 13.98
C ILE A 232 -12.19 21.82 15.00
N ASP A 233 -13.03 22.84 15.17
CA ASP A 233 -14.22 22.95 16.00
C ASP A 233 -14.81 21.59 16.44
N THR A 234 -14.81 21.37 17.75
CA THR A 234 -15.58 20.32 18.40
C THR A 234 -17.05 20.53 18.08
N VAL A 235 -17.66 19.63 17.31
CA VAL A 235 -19.13 19.51 17.29
C VAL A 235 -19.58 19.15 18.71
N PRO A 236 -20.63 19.79 19.26
CA PRO A 236 -21.04 19.57 20.64
C PRO A 236 -21.47 18.12 20.88
N ASP A 237 -21.01 17.58 22.00
CA ASP A 237 -21.63 16.47 22.71
C ASP A 237 -23.16 16.65 22.72
N SER A 238 -23.87 15.66 22.17
CA SER A 238 -25.30 15.53 22.33
C SER A 238 -25.66 14.06 22.49
N SER A 239 -25.80 13.72 23.78
CA SER A 239 -26.77 12.81 24.36
C SER A 239 -26.62 11.33 24.02
N VAL A 240 -26.01 10.66 25.01
CA VAL A 240 -26.35 9.32 25.48
C VAL A 240 -27.84 9.04 25.31
N VAL A 241 -28.17 8.15 24.39
CA VAL A 241 -29.44 7.41 24.42
C VAL A 241 -29.11 6.05 25.01
N GLU A 242 -29.39 5.90 26.31
CA GLU A 242 -29.51 4.59 26.94
C GLU A 242 -30.57 3.79 26.18
N ASN A 243 -30.21 2.58 25.75
CA ASN A 243 -31.19 1.58 25.35
C ASN A 243 -31.17 0.43 26.37
N PRO A 244 -32.33 -0.09 26.79
CA PRO A 244 -32.47 -0.83 28.04
C PRO A 244 -31.99 -2.28 27.91
N SER A 245 -31.44 -2.75 29.02
CA SER A 245 -31.13 -4.14 29.30
C SER A 245 -32.38 -5.00 29.13
N VAL A 246 -32.33 -5.97 28.21
CA VAL A 246 -33.32 -7.06 28.14
C VAL A 246 -32.62 -8.36 28.51
N ASP A 247 -33.18 -8.97 29.54
CA ASP A 247 -32.84 -10.25 30.17
C ASP A 247 -32.80 -11.38 29.15
N ILE A 248 -31.68 -12.11 29.06
CA ILE A 248 -31.61 -13.37 28.32
C ILE A 248 -31.58 -14.51 29.33
N ASP A 249 -32.75 -15.13 29.44
CA ASP A 249 -32.99 -16.38 30.15
C ASP A 249 -32.19 -17.51 29.49
N THR A 250 -31.56 -18.33 30.34
CA THR A 250 -30.64 -19.41 29.98
C THR A 250 -31.35 -20.52 29.20
N VAL A 251 -30.93 -20.76 27.95
CA VAL A 251 -31.24 -21.99 27.22
C VAL A 251 -29.93 -22.74 26.95
N VAL A 252 -29.78 -23.88 27.61
CA VAL A 252 -28.74 -24.88 27.40
C VAL A 252 -28.91 -25.46 26.00
N ILE A 253 -27.90 -25.32 25.13
CA ILE A 253 -27.81 -26.11 23.90
C ILE A 253 -26.42 -26.75 23.80
N ASP A 254 -26.50 -28.05 23.62
CA ASP A 254 -25.52 -29.11 23.45
C ASP A 254 -24.28 -28.77 22.59
N ASN A 255 -23.10 -29.05 23.14
CA ASN A 255 -21.81 -29.02 22.45
C ASN A 255 -21.60 -30.33 21.68
N SER A 256 -22.11 -30.41 20.46
CA SER A 256 -21.66 -31.40 19.47
C SER A 256 -21.15 -30.71 18.20
N ILE A 257 -19.82 -30.78 18.03
CA ILE A 257 -19.06 -30.29 16.88
C ILE A 257 -19.40 -31.17 15.66
N PRO A 258 -19.91 -30.63 14.54
CA PRO A 258 -20.02 -31.39 13.30
C PRO A 258 -18.65 -31.44 12.62
N SER A 259 -18.16 -32.66 12.43
CA SER A 259 -17.01 -32.97 11.59
C SER A 259 -17.28 -32.63 10.12
N THR A 260 -16.24 -32.10 9.49
CA THR A 260 -16.06 -31.82 8.06
C THR A 260 -16.51 -33.00 7.18
N PRO A 261 -17.20 -32.78 6.05
CA PRO A 261 -17.52 -33.87 5.14
C PRO A 261 -16.26 -34.35 4.40
N GLU A 262 -15.94 -35.64 4.56
CA GLU A 262 -15.01 -36.36 3.69
C GLU A 262 -15.60 -36.46 2.28
N ILE A 263 -14.80 -36.07 1.27
CA ILE A 263 -15.11 -36.33 -0.14
C ILE A 263 -14.63 -37.73 -0.47
N ASP A 264 -15.59 -38.57 -0.85
CA ASP A 264 -15.44 -39.94 -1.34
C ASP A 264 -14.62 -39.98 -2.64
N ASN A 265 -13.42 -40.57 -2.57
CA ASN A 265 -12.55 -40.85 -3.70
C ASN A 265 -12.80 -42.28 -4.19
N THR A 266 -13.72 -42.46 -5.13
CA THR A 266 -13.78 -43.66 -5.97
C THR A 266 -14.04 -43.30 -7.45
N ILE A 267 -12.97 -43.27 -8.25
CA ILE A 267 -13.03 -43.29 -9.73
C ILE A 267 -12.16 -44.46 -10.23
N PRO A 268 -12.61 -45.25 -11.24
CA PRO A 268 -11.93 -46.46 -11.70
C PRO A 268 -10.66 -46.17 -12.49
N ASP A 269 -9.66 -47.06 -12.37
CA ASP A 269 -8.37 -47.05 -13.07
C ASP A 269 -8.49 -46.88 -14.60
N SER A 270 -7.90 -45.80 -15.11
CA SER A 270 -7.43 -45.63 -16.49
C SER A 270 -6.18 -44.73 -16.48
N PRO A 271 -5.19 -44.93 -17.36
CA PRO A 271 -3.79 -44.59 -17.07
C PRO A 271 -3.50 -43.08 -17.10
N ALA A 272 -2.62 -42.67 -16.20
CA ALA A 272 -2.29 -41.30 -15.82
C ALA A 272 -1.89 -40.37 -16.99
N SER A 273 -2.64 -39.29 -17.17
CA SER A 273 -2.14 -38.05 -17.77
C SER A 273 -1.50 -37.19 -16.68
N ASN A 274 -0.22 -36.85 -16.82
CA ASN A 274 0.46 -35.90 -15.94
C ASN A 274 -0.21 -34.52 -16.06
N LEU A 275 -1.09 -34.18 -15.12
CA LEU A 275 -1.59 -32.80 -14.97
C LEU A 275 -0.47 -31.98 -14.34
N TYR A 276 0.13 -31.08 -15.11
CA TYR A 276 1.09 -30.11 -14.58
C TYR A 276 0.32 -29.01 -13.84
N THR A 277 0.70 -28.75 -12.59
CA THR A 277 0.13 -27.63 -11.82
C THR A 277 0.97 -26.38 -12.06
N LEU A 278 0.35 -25.33 -12.60
CA LEU A 278 0.96 -24.00 -12.73
C LEU A 278 1.43 -23.46 -11.37
N SER A 279 2.55 -22.75 -11.37
CA SER A 279 2.95 -21.94 -10.22
C SER A 279 1.95 -20.79 -9.98
N THR A 280 1.93 -20.28 -8.75
CA THR A 280 1.10 -19.11 -8.38
C THR A 280 1.36 -17.91 -9.29
N LEU A 281 2.62 -17.71 -9.69
CA LEU A 281 3.06 -16.61 -10.54
C LEU A 281 2.59 -16.77 -11.99
N GLU A 282 2.68 -17.98 -12.55
CA GLU A 282 2.17 -18.25 -13.90
C GLU A 282 0.64 -18.09 -13.96
N GLN A 283 -0.06 -18.63 -12.96
CA GLN A 283 -1.51 -18.48 -12.86
C GLN A 283 -1.94 -17.01 -12.68
N GLU A 284 -1.23 -16.26 -11.84
CA GLU A 284 -1.47 -14.82 -11.69
C GLU A 284 -1.30 -14.09 -13.02
N THR A 285 -0.23 -14.35 -13.77
CA THR A 285 0.03 -13.69 -15.05
C THR A 285 -1.07 -13.98 -16.08
N ILE A 286 -1.53 -15.23 -16.17
CA ILE A 286 -2.66 -15.60 -17.04
C ILE A 286 -3.94 -14.88 -16.62
N ASN A 287 -4.21 -14.78 -15.32
CA ASN A 287 -5.38 -14.07 -14.81
C ASN A 287 -5.33 -12.57 -15.16
N GLN A 288 -4.16 -11.93 -15.01
CA GLN A 288 -3.96 -10.52 -15.33
C GLN A 288 -4.07 -10.25 -16.84
N LEU A 289 -3.52 -11.14 -17.67
CA LEU A 289 -3.68 -11.09 -19.12
C LEU A 289 -5.15 -11.21 -19.52
N ASN A 290 -5.88 -12.16 -18.93
CA ASN A 290 -7.31 -12.34 -19.21
C ASN A 290 -8.16 -11.16 -18.75
N ALA A 291 -7.83 -10.55 -17.62
CA ALA A 291 -8.45 -9.30 -17.18
C ALA A 291 -8.20 -8.17 -18.19
N TYR A 292 -6.97 -8.03 -18.69
CA TYR A 292 -6.63 -7.04 -19.70
C TYR A 292 -7.34 -7.29 -21.04
N ARG A 293 -7.42 -8.55 -21.49
CA ARG A 293 -8.16 -8.93 -22.71
C ARG A 293 -9.65 -8.62 -22.59
N LYS A 294 -10.27 -8.99 -21.45
CA LYS A 294 -11.68 -8.69 -21.18
C LYS A 294 -11.97 -7.19 -21.16
N ALA A 295 -11.07 -6.39 -20.60
CA ALA A 295 -11.18 -4.92 -20.60
C ALA A 295 -11.10 -4.30 -22.00
N ASN A 296 -10.67 -5.05 -23.01
CA ASN A 296 -10.61 -4.64 -24.42
C ASN A 296 -11.61 -5.44 -25.29
N ASP A 297 -12.67 -5.98 -24.67
CA ASP A 297 -13.74 -6.74 -25.35
C ASP A 297 -13.25 -7.98 -26.11
N LEU A 298 -12.17 -8.60 -25.65
CA LEU A 298 -11.61 -9.84 -26.22
C LEU A 298 -11.93 -11.07 -25.36
N GLY A 299 -11.98 -12.23 -26.01
CA GLY A 299 -12.09 -13.52 -25.33
C GLY A 299 -10.85 -13.85 -24.51
N ILE A 300 -11.04 -14.58 -23.41
CA ILE A 300 -9.93 -15.07 -22.57
C ILE A 300 -9.12 -16.15 -23.29
N VAL A 301 -7.87 -16.32 -22.87
CA VAL A 301 -7.04 -17.48 -23.21
C VAL A 301 -7.11 -18.53 -22.10
N VAL A 302 -7.06 -19.79 -22.48
CA VAL A 302 -7.08 -20.94 -21.56
C VAL A 302 -5.72 -21.62 -21.58
N HIS A 303 -5.25 -22.07 -20.41
CA HIS A 303 -3.99 -22.80 -20.31
C HIS A 303 -3.99 -24.05 -21.21
N ASP A 304 -2.86 -24.29 -21.89
CA ASP A 304 -2.63 -25.44 -22.74
C ASP A 304 -1.27 -26.06 -22.41
N ASP A 305 -1.26 -27.32 -21.98
CA ASP A 305 -0.07 -28.03 -21.50
C ASP A 305 1.02 -28.14 -22.58
N ALA A 306 0.64 -28.33 -23.84
CA ALA A 306 1.60 -28.46 -24.93
C ALA A 306 2.28 -27.11 -25.23
N LEU A 307 1.52 -26.01 -25.19
CA LEU A 307 2.10 -24.67 -25.32
C LEU A 307 2.95 -24.30 -24.11
N TYR A 308 2.56 -24.75 -22.91
CA TYR A 308 3.33 -24.53 -21.68
C TYR A 308 4.72 -25.15 -21.76
N GLU A 309 4.84 -26.41 -22.19
CA GLU A 309 6.15 -27.05 -22.33
C GLU A 309 7.05 -26.30 -23.34
N LEU A 310 6.49 -25.81 -24.44
CA LEU A 310 7.23 -24.97 -25.40
C LEU A 310 7.69 -23.64 -24.78
N ALA A 311 6.84 -22.98 -24.00
CA ALA A 311 7.19 -21.75 -23.30
C ALA A 311 8.26 -21.99 -22.23
N LYS A 312 8.16 -23.12 -21.51
CA LYS A 312 9.09 -23.53 -20.46
C LYS A 312 10.47 -23.86 -20.99
N GLU A 313 10.54 -24.60 -22.10
CA GLU A 313 11.81 -24.85 -22.80
C GLU A 313 12.52 -23.53 -23.14
N HIS A 314 11.77 -22.52 -23.58
CA HIS A 314 12.36 -21.23 -23.91
C HIS A 314 12.78 -20.41 -22.69
N SER A 315 11.96 -20.38 -21.63
CA SER A 315 12.34 -19.76 -20.36
C SER A 315 13.58 -20.44 -19.76
N GLN A 316 13.68 -21.76 -19.85
CA GLN A 316 14.86 -22.52 -19.42
C GLN A 316 16.09 -22.20 -20.27
N TYR A 317 15.94 -22.09 -21.59
CA TYR A 317 17.02 -21.66 -22.47
C TYR A 317 17.58 -20.29 -22.09
N MET A 318 16.72 -19.29 -21.87
CA MET A 318 17.16 -17.95 -21.44
C MET A 318 17.85 -18.00 -20.08
N TYR A 319 17.35 -18.86 -19.17
CA TYR A 319 17.96 -19.08 -17.86
C TYR A 319 19.35 -19.72 -17.94
N ASP A 320 19.51 -20.75 -18.77
CA ASP A 320 20.77 -21.50 -18.87
C ASP A 320 21.88 -20.72 -19.62
N THR A 321 21.49 -19.80 -20.50
CA THR A 321 22.41 -19.05 -21.36
C THR A 321 22.65 -17.62 -20.92
N ASP A 322 21.81 -17.08 -20.04
CA ASP A 322 21.76 -15.65 -19.68
C ASP A 322 21.54 -14.71 -20.89
N ILE A 323 20.90 -15.21 -21.95
CA ILE A 323 20.57 -14.43 -23.16
C ILE A 323 19.05 -14.21 -23.22
N PHE A 324 18.63 -12.94 -23.24
CA PHE A 324 17.23 -12.54 -23.36
C PHE A 324 16.87 -12.21 -24.82
N GLU A 325 16.36 -13.20 -25.56
CA GLU A 325 16.00 -13.04 -26.98
C GLU A 325 14.91 -14.03 -27.44
N HIS A 326 14.21 -13.67 -28.52
CA HIS A 326 13.13 -14.48 -29.13
C HIS A 326 13.63 -15.66 -30.01
N VAL A 327 14.85 -16.14 -29.80
CA VAL A 327 15.44 -17.19 -30.66
C VAL A 327 14.58 -18.46 -30.66
N GLY A 328 14.46 -19.09 -31.83
CA GLY A 328 13.73 -20.35 -31.98
C GLY A 328 12.20 -20.22 -32.04
N PHE A 329 11.65 -19.01 -32.18
CA PHE A 329 10.20 -18.81 -32.32
C PHE A 329 9.60 -19.66 -33.46
N GLU A 330 10.24 -19.71 -34.62
CA GLU A 330 9.75 -20.49 -35.77
C GLU A 330 9.70 -22.00 -35.47
N ASP A 331 10.68 -22.54 -34.73
CA ASP A 331 10.65 -23.93 -34.28
C ASP A 331 9.49 -24.18 -33.32
N ARG A 332 9.32 -23.31 -32.31
CA ARG A 332 8.18 -23.38 -31.38
C ARG A 332 6.84 -23.30 -32.10
N PHE A 333 6.69 -22.39 -33.07
CA PHE A 333 5.50 -22.24 -33.90
C PHE A 333 5.19 -23.53 -34.67
N ASN A 334 6.18 -24.10 -35.34
CA ASN A 334 6.02 -25.36 -36.07
C ASN A 334 5.68 -26.53 -35.13
N ARG A 335 6.29 -26.62 -33.95
CA ARG A 335 6.01 -27.67 -32.96
C ARG A 335 4.64 -27.52 -32.29
N ALA A 336 4.13 -26.30 -32.17
CA ALA A 336 2.80 -26.05 -31.63
C ALA A 336 1.67 -26.61 -32.51
N GLN A 337 1.93 -26.78 -33.82
CA GLN A 337 0.93 -27.24 -34.80
C GLN A 337 -0.35 -26.39 -34.77
N ARG A 338 -0.19 -25.07 -34.61
CA ARG A 338 -1.27 -24.07 -34.57
C ARG A 338 -1.18 -23.14 -35.77
N ASN A 339 -2.30 -22.49 -36.10
CA ASN A 339 -2.39 -21.65 -37.29
C ASN A 339 -2.00 -20.19 -37.04
N LEU A 340 -1.84 -19.81 -35.77
CA LEU A 340 -1.42 -18.49 -35.32
C LEU A 340 -0.83 -18.63 -33.93
N CYS A 341 0.35 -18.04 -33.70
CA CYS A 341 0.90 -17.85 -32.36
C CYS A 341 1.56 -16.49 -32.22
N VAL A 342 1.62 -16.00 -30.99
CA VAL A 342 2.33 -14.79 -30.58
C VAL A 342 3.18 -15.08 -29.35
N GLU A 343 4.24 -14.31 -29.17
CA GLU A 343 5.15 -14.46 -28.03
C GLU A 343 5.45 -13.13 -27.37
N ASN A 344 5.41 -13.12 -26.03
CA ASN A 344 5.98 -12.05 -25.23
C ASN A 344 6.98 -12.62 -24.23
N LEU A 345 8.11 -11.94 -24.06
CA LEU A 345 9.10 -12.27 -23.05
C LEU A 345 9.11 -11.18 -21.96
N ALA A 346 9.43 -11.57 -20.73
CA ALA A 346 9.70 -10.63 -19.64
C ALA A 346 10.89 -11.11 -18.81
N TRP A 347 11.58 -10.18 -18.18
CA TRP A 347 12.76 -10.45 -17.36
C TRP A 347 12.72 -9.66 -16.06
N ASN A 348 13.05 -10.35 -14.95
CA ASN A 348 13.24 -9.80 -13.61
C ASN A 348 12.00 -9.14 -12.98
N TYR A 349 10.81 -9.57 -13.40
CA TYR A 349 9.55 -9.19 -12.75
C TYR A 349 9.24 -10.11 -11.57
N GLN A 350 8.52 -9.58 -10.57
CA GLN A 350 8.23 -10.27 -9.31
C GLN A 350 6.76 -10.68 -9.15
N SER A 351 5.87 -10.24 -10.06
CA SER A 351 4.44 -10.53 -10.03
C SER A 351 3.87 -10.63 -11.44
N GLY A 352 2.82 -11.44 -11.61
CA GLY A 352 2.10 -11.52 -12.88
C GLY A 352 1.40 -10.21 -13.25
N TYR A 353 1.01 -9.43 -12.23
CA TYR A 353 0.49 -8.08 -12.41
C TYR A 353 1.50 -7.16 -13.10
N ASP A 354 2.74 -7.09 -12.62
CA ASP A 354 3.74 -6.18 -13.18
C ASP A 354 4.13 -6.59 -14.61
N VAL A 355 4.23 -7.89 -14.88
CA VAL A 355 4.50 -8.42 -16.23
C VAL A 355 3.47 -7.88 -17.23
N VAL A 356 2.18 -7.97 -16.92
CA VAL A 356 1.10 -7.57 -17.82
C VAL A 356 0.92 -6.06 -17.84
N TRP A 357 0.71 -5.43 -16.69
CA TRP A 357 0.23 -4.05 -16.59
C TRP A 357 1.34 -2.99 -16.59
N VAL A 358 2.54 -3.34 -16.16
CA VAL A 358 3.70 -2.44 -16.14
C VAL A 358 4.59 -2.69 -17.36
N GLY A 359 4.88 -3.95 -17.67
CA GLY A 359 5.73 -4.38 -18.78
C GLY A 359 4.99 -4.39 -20.12
N TRP A 360 4.27 -5.49 -20.40
CA TRP A 360 3.76 -5.76 -21.74
C TRP A 360 2.73 -4.75 -22.22
N LYS A 361 1.85 -4.25 -21.35
CA LYS A 361 0.82 -3.27 -21.73
C LYS A 361 1.41 -1.96 -22.25
N ASN A 362 2.53 -1.52 -21.67
CA ASN A 362 3.18 -0.25 -22.02
C ASN A 362 4.21 -0.40 -23.14
N SER A 363 4.46 -1.61 -23.63
CA SER A 363 5.27 -1.86 -24.83
C SER A 363 4.36 -2.09 -26.03
N PRO A 364 4.36 -1.22 -27.06
CA PRO A 364 3.45 -1.35 -28.20
C PRO A 364 3.49 -2.72 -28.88
N GLY A 365 4.68 -3.31 -29.03
CA GLY A 365 4.85 -4.64 -29.63
C GLY A 365 4.25 -5.76 -28.78
N HIS A 366 4.56 -5.77 -27.48
CA HIS A 366 4.02 -6.77 -26.56
C HIS A 366 2.51 -6.63 -26.39
N ASN A 367 2.01 -5.38 -26.40
CA ASN A 367 0.59 -5.09 -26.24
C ASN A 367 -0.24 -5.60 -27.43
N VAL A 368 0.29 -5.51 -28.66
CA VAL A 368 -0.33 -6.11 -29.85
C VAL A 368 -0.52 -7.62 -29.67
N ASN A 369 0.46 -8.32 -29.11
CA ASN A 369 0.38 -9.75 -28.88
C ASN A 369 -0.68 -10.09 -27.81
N MET A 370 -0.72 -9.34 -26.70
CA MET A 370 -1.73 -9.54 -25.65
C MET A 370 -3.16 -9.29 -26.15
N LEU A 371 -3.34 -8.35 -27.09
CA LEU A 371 -4.61 -7.99 -27.70
C LEU A 371 -4.89 -8.70 -29.02
N GLN A 372 -4.11 -9.73 -29.36
CA GLN A 372 -4.39 -10.53 -30.55
C GLN A 372 -5.77 -11.19 -30.39
N LYS A 373 -6.72 -10.83 -31.24
CA LYS A 373 -8.13 -11.24 -31.09
C LYS A 373 -8.35 -12.74 -31.26
N ASP A 374 -7.45 -13.39 -31.99
CA ASP A 374 -7.62 -14.74 -32.50
C ASP A 374 -6.98 -15.82 -31.61
N ILE A 375 -6.14 -15.45 -30.64
CA ILE A 375 -5.58 -16.41 -29.68
C ILE A 375 -6.62 -16.87 -28.66
N THR A 376 -6.60 -18.15 -28.34
CA THR A 376 -7.56 -18.82 -27.44
C THR A 376 -6.87 -19.71 -26.41
N HIS A 377 -5.62 -20.11 -26.66
CA HIS A 377 -4.83 -20.98 -25.80
C HIS A 377 -3.51 -20.32 -25.43
N ILE A 378 -2.97 -20.62 -24.25
CA ILE A 378 -1.73 -20.03 -23.74
C ILE A 378 -0.86 -21.06 -23.01
N GLY A 379 0.42 -21.08 -23.36
CA GLY A 379 1.50 -21.57 -22.51
C GLY A 379 2.18 -20.37 -21.86
N LEU A 380 2.29 -20.37 -20.54
CA LEU A 380 3.02 -19.33 -19.81
C LEU A 380 3.94 -19.97 -18.79
N SER A 381 5.24 -19.70 -18.90
CA SER A 381 6.23 -20.32 -18.03
C SER A 381 7.22 -19.33 -17.44
N TRP A 382 7.53 -19.54 -16.17
CA TRP A 382 8.57 -18.82 -15.43
C TRP A 382 9.73 -19.74 -15.06
N VAL A 383 10.96 -19.35 -15.42
CA VAL A 383 12.19 -20.02 -14.98
C VAL A 383 13.19 -18.97 -14.50
N GLY A 384 13.49 -18.97 -13.19
CA GLY A 384 14.28 -17.91 -12.57
C GLY A 384 13.67 -16.53 -12.83
N PRO A 385 14.44 -15.54 -13.32
CA PRO A 385 13.90 -14.22 -13.64
C PRO A 385 13.19 -14.16 -15.00
N TYR A 386 13.17 -15.23 -15.79
CA TYR A 386 12.69 -15.21 -17.18
C TYR A 386 11.25 -15.73 -17.31
N THR A 387 10.42 -14.98 -18.05
CA THR A 387 9.04 -15.35 -18.37
C THR A 387 8.84 -15.42 -19.87
N THR A 388 8.18 -16.49 -20.32
CA THR A 388 7.72 -16.64 -21.71
C THR A 388 6.21 -16.82 -21.72
N MET A 389 5.50 -15.94 -22.43
CA MET A 389 4.12 -16.14 -22.87
C MET A 389 4.13 -16.61 -24.31
N PHE A 390 3.57 -17.78 -24.58
CA PHE A 390 3.39 -18.32 -25.92
C PHE A 390 1.91 -18.68 -26.12
N ALA A 391 1.20 -17.85 -26.88
CA ALA A 391 -0.26 -17.95 -27.02
C ALA A 391 -0.66 -18.18 -28.47
N CYS A 392 -1.60 -19.10 -28.70
CA CYS A 392 -1.97 -19.57 -30.03
C CYS A 392 -3.48 -19.70 -30.24
N LYS A 393 -3.87 -19.89 -31.50
CA LYS A 393 -5.23 -20.23 -31.93
C LYS A 393 -5.42 -21.73 -32.15
#